data_AF-A0A7X7E639-F1
#
_entry.id   AF-A0A7X7E639-F1
#
_cell.length_a   1.000
_cell.length_b   1.000
_cell.length_c   1.000
_cell.angle_alpha   90.00
_cell.angle_beta   90.00
_cell.angle_gamma   90.00
#
_symmetry.space_group_name_H-M   'P 1'
#
loop_
_entity.id
_entity.type
_entity.pdbx_description
1 polymer ?
#
loop_
_entity_poly.entity_id
_entity_poly.type
_entity_poly.pdbx_seq_one_letter_code
_entity_poly.pdbx_strand_id
1 'polypeptide(L)'
;MTAENRHTHPNYASGEDFILEFRSFRYGFNSVDFAQRVEMAAVELEFIEPGMIRHDECADLVQLVAGGSIEYPVSSLGEYLVQQGDEVLNLGGESLVYWLRELVFRGAWLDLRLIEGQLEVAFDDETGTFMYSPAGHRSRRIGPPPHPSWREVAYSR
;
A
#
# COMPACT_ATOMS: atom_id res chain seq x y z
N MET A 1 -9.19 -36.14 -1.32
CA MET A 1 -7.90 -35.62 -1.83
C MET A 1 -7.61 -34.38 -1.02
N THR A 2 -6.55 -34.43 -0.23
CA THR A 2 -6.14 -33.43 0.76
C THR A 2 -5.80 -32.11 0.06
N ALA A 3 -6.32 -30.99 0.57
CA ALA A 3 -5.94 -29.65 0.18
C ALA A 3 -4.52 -29.38 0.71
N GLU A 4 -3.53 -29.96 0.06
CA GLU A 4 -2.14 -29.88 0.47
C GLU A 4 -1.59 -28.50 0.10
N ASN A 5 -1.49 -27.64 1.13
CA ASN A 5 -0.49 -26.57 1.26
C ASN A 5 -0.32 -25.66 0.04
N ARG A 6 -1.39 -24.97 -0.38
CA ARG A 6 -1.29 -23.98 -1.45
C ARG A 6 -0.69 -22.69 -0.88
N HIS A 7 0.65 -22.62 -0.98
CA HIS A 7 1.59 -21.50 -0.73
C HIS A 7 2.22 -21.42 0.68
N THR A 8 3.13 -22.35 0.98
CA THR A 8 4.06 -22.19 2.12
C THR A 8 4.99 -20.98 1.94
N HIS A 9 5.24 -20.56 0.70
CA HIS A 9 6.05 -19.39 0.33
C HIS A 9 5.21 -18.25 -0.26
N PRO A 10 5.58 -16.98 -0.03
CA PRO A 10 4.87 -15.85 -0.60
C PRO A 10 5.02 -15.77 -2.13
N ASN A 11 4.00 -15.26 -2.81
CA ASN A 11 3.99 -15.05 -4.26
C ASN A 11 4.97 -13.95 -4.69
N TYR A 12 5.03 -12.87 -3.92
CA TYR A 12 6.02 -11.80 -4.03
C TYR A 12 6.83 -11.76 -2.74
N ALA A 13 8.14 -11.58 -2.84
CA ALA A 13 9.02 -11.46 -1.68
C ALA A 13 10.07 -10.38 -1.90
N SER A 14 10.08 -9.34 -1.05
CA SER A 14 11.26 -8.51 -0.81
C SER A 14 11.95 -8.83 0.52
N GLY A 15 11.31 -9.64 1.38
CA GLY A 15 11.83 -10.09 2.66
C GLY A 15 10.78 -10.85 3.48
N GLU A 16 11.08 -11.07 4.77
CA GLU A 16 10.25 -11.90 5.67
C GLU A 16 9.78 -11.17 6.95
N ASP A 17 10.07 -9.87 7.08
CA ASP A 17 9.70 -9.07 8.25
C ASP A 17 8.17 -8.93 8.39
N PHE A 18 7.46 -8.83 7.25
CA PHE A 18 6.00 -8.80 7.17
C PHE A 18 5.51 -9.85 6.19
N ILE A 19 4.76 -10.85 6.67
CA ILE A 19 4.08 -11.83 5.84
C ILE A 19 2.58 -11.60 5.93
N LEU A 20 1.99 -11.10 4.85
CA LEU A 20 0.58 -10.71 4.81
C LEU A 20 -0.15 -11.43 3.68
N GLU A 21 -1.41 -11.75 3.92
CA GLU A 21 -2.32 -12.29 2.92
C GLU A 21 -3.34 -11.23 2.54
N PHE A 22 -3.51 -11.04 1.24
CA PHE A 22 -4.49 -10.11 0.73
C PHE A 22 -5.11 -10.66 -0.54
N ARG A 23 -6.45 -10.73 -0.54
CA ARG A 23 -7.23 -11.48 -1.54
C ARG A 23 -6.73 -12.93 -1.60
N SER A 24 -6.27 -13.41 -2.76
CA SER A 24 -5.78 -14.78 -2.95
C SER A 24 -4.26 -14.89 -3.04
N PHE A 25 -3.52 -13.84 -2.66
CA PHE A 25 -2.07 -13.78 -2.73
C PHE A 25 -1.45 -13.62 -1.34
N ARG A 26 -0.26 -14.20 -1.17
CA ARG A 26 0.59 -14.05 -0.01
C ARG A 26 1.80 -13.21 -0.38
N TYR A 27 2.11 -12.19 0.40
CA TYR A 27 3.20 -11.24 0.15
C TYR A 27 4.17 -11.25 1.33
N GLY A 28 5.46 -11.31 1.03
CA GLY A 28 6.54 -11.11 1.98
C GLY A 28 7.25 -9.79 1.74
N PHE A 29 7.36 -8.96 2.77
CA PHE A 29 8.07 -7.70 2.70
C PHE A 29 9.20 -7.64 3.72
N ASN A 30 10.34 -7.05 3.34
CA ASN A 30 11.24 -6.50 4.35
C ASN A 30 10.66 -5.17 4.87
N SER A 31 11.14 -4.74 6.03
CA SER A 31 10.66 -3.55 6.74
C SER A 31 10.77 -2.25 5.93
N VAL A 32 11.84 -2.09 5.15
CA VAL A 32 12.07 -0.89 4.33
C VAL A 32 11.09 -0.82 3.16
N ASP A 33 10.94 -1.91 2.41
CA ASP A 33 10.00 -2.00 1.27
C ASP A 33 8.55 -1.80 1.74
N PHE A 34 8.17 -2.43 2.86
CA PHE A 34 6.82 -2.28 3.39
C PHE A 34 6.53 -0.84 3.81
N ALA A 35 7.44 -0.21 4.57
CA ALA A 35 7.28 1.18 5.02
C ALA A 35 7.17 2.15 3.85
N GLN A 36 8.03 2.04 2.84
CA GLN A 36 7.98 2.89 1.65
C GLN A 36 6.67 2.74 0.88
N ARG A 37 6.16 1.51 0.73
CA ARG A 37 4.87 1.28 0.07
C ARG A 37 3.70 1.83 0.87
N VAL A 38 3.73 1.71 2.19
CA VAL A 38 2.70 2.26 3.08
C VAL A 38 2.67 3.79 2.99
N GLU A 39 3.82 4.44 3.02
CA GLU A 39 3.93 5.89 2.83
C GLU A 39 3.38 6.32 1.46
N MET A 40 3.83 5.67 0.37
CA MET A 40 3.35 5.98 -0.97
C MET A 40 1.83 5.76 -1.12
N ALA A 41 1.27 4.74 -0.48
CA ALA A 41 -0.17 4.51 -0.47
C ALA A 41 -0.92 5.63 0.28
N ALA A 42 -0.38 6.10 1.41
CA ALA A 42 -0.98 7.19 2.16
C ALA A 42 -0.91 8.54 1.39
N VAL A 43 0.17 8.76 0.64
CA VAL A 43 0.32 9.89 -0.27
C VAL A 43 -0.67 9.81 -1.44
N GLU A 44 -0.80 8.64 -2.07
CA GLU A 44 -1.74 8.43 -3.19
C GLU A 44 -3.19 8.67 -2.76
N LEU A 45 -3.54 8.30 -1.52
CA LEU A 45 -4.85 8.60 -0.93
C LEU A 45 -4.99 10.05 -0.44
N GLU A 46 -3.95 10.87 -0.56
CA GLU A 46 -3.93 12.26 -0.08
C GLU A 46 -4.18 12.40 1.43
N PHE A 47 -3.88 11.34 2.18
CA PHE A 47 -3.99 11.35 3.63
C PHE A 47 -2.81 12.08 4.30
N ILE A 48 -1.64 12.06 3.64
CA ILE A 48 -0.43 12.77 4.05
C ILE A 48 0.21 13.46 2.85
N GLU A 49 1.01 14.51 3.11
CA GLU A 49 1.82 15.15 2.08
C GLU A 49 3.09 14.34 1.75
N PRO A 50 3.53 14.29 0.47
CA PRO A 50 4.75 13.60 0.08
C PRO A 50 5.99 14.12 0.81
N GLY A 51 6.86 13.20 1.27
CA GLY A 51 8.17 13.53 1.83
C GLY A 51 8.15 14.22 3.21
N MET A 52 6.97 14.33 3.83
CA MET A 52 6.82 15.04 5.10
C MET A 52 6.82 14.12 6.32
N ILE A 53 6.60 12.81 6.18
CA ILE A 53 6.39 11.90 7.31
C ILE A 53 7.70 11.55 8.05
N ARG A 54 7.66 11.57 9.38
CA ARG A 54 8.77 11.12 10.24
C ARG A 54 8.75 9.60 10.38
N HIS A 55 9.87 9.04 10.86
CA HIS A 55 10.01 7.60 11.04
C HIS A 55 8.99 7.00 12.02
N ASP A 56 8.68 7.70 13.11
CA ASP A 56 7.67 7.31 14.10
C ASP A 56 6.25 7.31 13.51
N GLU A 57 5.91 8.35 12.75
CA GLU A 57 4.64 8.45 12.03
C GLU A 57 4.49 7.35 10.96
N CYS A 58 5.56 7.04 10.23
CA CYS A 58 5.57 5.92 9.29
C CYS A 58 5.40 4.58 10.01
N ALA A 59 6.00 4.41 11.20
CA ALA A 59 5.85 3.20 11.99
C ALA A 59 4.39 2.98 12.45
N ASP A 60 3.68 4.05 12.83
CA ASP A 60 2.25 3.99 13.16
C ASP A 60 1.39 3.60 11.95
N LEU A 61 1.66 4.16 10.76
CA LEU A 61 0.99 3.73 9.52
C LEU A 61 1.29 2.27 9.17
N VAL A 62 2.53 1.83 9.34
CA VAL A 62 2.92 0.42 9.13
C VAL A 62 2.16 -0.49 10.08
N GLN A 63 2.02 -0.12 11.36
CA GLN A 63 1.20 -0.87 12.32
C GLN A 63 -0.26 -0.90 11.88
N LEU A 64 -0.82 0.24 11.46
CA LEU A 64 -2.20 0.31 10.97
C LEU A 64 -2.42 -0.61 9.77
N VAL A 65 -1.52 -0.60 8.78
CA VAL A 65 -1.66 -1.44 7.58
C VAL A 65 -1.40 -2.91 7.89
N ALA A 66 -0.43 -3.25 8.73
CA ALA A 66 -0.15 -4.65 9.09
C ALA A 66 -1.24 -5.24 10.00
N GLY A 67 -1.61 -4.54 11.07
CA GLY A 67 -2.51 -5.03 12.12
C GLY A 67 -3.98 -4.66 11.94
N GLY A 68 -4.27 -3.60 11.19
CA GLY A 68 -5.63 -3.04 11.02
C GLY A 68 -6.03 -2.03 12.10
N SER A 69 -5.20 -1.81 13.11
CA SER A 69 -5.39 -0.83 14.18
C SER A 69 -4.04 -0.41 14.77
N ILE A 70 -4.03 0.72 15.48
CA ILE A 70 -2.90 1.19 16.29
C ILE A 70 -3.28 1.03 17.75
N GLU A 71 -2.50 0.26 18.52
CA GLU A 71 -2.76 0.03 19.95
C GLU A 71 -2.10 1.09 20.83
N TYR A 72 -0.82 1.37 20.56
CA TYR A 72 -0.01 2.34 21.29
C TYR A 72 0.63 3.30 20.29
N PRO A 73 -0.01 4.44 19.98
CA PRO A 73 0.54 5.37 19.02
C PRO A 73 1.87 5.91 19.53
N VAL A 74 2.88 5.98 18.66
CA VAL A 74 4.21 6.50 18.98
C VAL A 74 4.51 7.86 18.36
N SER A 75 3.55 8.41 17.61
CA SER A 75 3.65 9.70 16.95
C SER A 75 2.34 10.50 17.02
N SER A 76 2.42 11.79 16.69
CA SER A 76 1.24 12.66 16.56
C SER A 76 0.27 12.21 15.46
N LEU A 77 0.76 11.54 14.41
CA LEU A 77 -0.10 10.95 13.38
C LEU A 77 -0.87 9.75 13.94
N GLY A 78 -0.20 8.88 14.69
CA GLY A 78 -0.85 7.76 15.36
C GLY A 78 -1.88 8.22 16.38
N GLU A 79 -1.55 9.23 17.17
CA GLU A 79 -2.48 9.86 18.12
C GLU A 79 -3.70 10.42 17.38
N TYR A 80 -3.50 11.13 16.27
CA TYR A 80 -4.58 11.64 15.43
C TYR A 80 -5.51 10.51 14.94
N LEU A 81 -4.96 9.44 14.37
CA LEU A 81 -5.72 8.29 13.90
C LEU A 81 -6.55 7.64 15.02
N VAL A 82 -5.96 7.46 16.19
CA VAL A 82 -6.63 6.87 17.35
C VAL A 82 -7.71 7.79 17.91
N GLN A 83 -7.45 9.10 17.97
CA GLN A 83 -8.39 10.08 18.51
C GLN A 83 -9.60 10.32 17.61
N GLN A 84 -9.40 10.45 16.29
CA GLN A 84 -10.51 10.65 15.35
C GLN A 84 -11.26 9.35 15.06
N GLY A 85 -10.57 8.19 15.15
CA GLY A 85 -11.18 6.89 15.01
C GLY A 85 -11.95 6.75 13.70
N ASP A 86 -13.24 6.39 13.81
CA ASP A 86 -14.10 6.13 12.65
C ASP A 86 -14.24 7.31 11.69
N GLU A 87 -14.14 8.56 12.16
CA GLU A 87 -14.25 9.74 11.29
C GLU A 87 -13.16 9.79 10.21
N VAL A 88 -11.98 9.23 10.52
CA VAL A 88 -10.85 9.11 9.58
C VAL A 88 -10.79 7.70 9.00
N LEU A 89 -10.99 6.66 9.81
CA LEU A 89 -10.81 5.27 9.36
C LEU A 89 -11.92 4.81 8.39
N ASN A 90 -13.10 5.44 8.44
CA ASN A 90 -14.27 5.09 7.64
C ASN A 90 -14.91 6.35 7.00
N LEU A 91 -14.33 6.83 5.89
CA LEU A 91 -14.78 8.03 5.19
C LEU A 91 -15.75 7.68 4.06
N GLY A 92 -16.98 8.19 4.11
CA GLY A 92 -17.96 7.99 3.02
C GLY A 92 -18.35 6.51 2.78
N GLY A 93 -18.17 5.64 3.77
CA GLY A 93 -18.38 4.19 3.65
C GLY A 93 -17.14 3.41 3.16
N GLU A 94 -16.04 4.11 2.89
CA GLU A 94 -14.76 3.53 2.47
C GLU A 94 -13.80 3.40 3.65
N SER A 95 -13.07 2.29 3.73
CA SER A 95 -12.12 2.04 4.81
C SER A 95 -10.69 2.45 4.43
N LEU A 96 -10.07 3.31 5.24
CA LEU A 96 -8.68 3.75 5.02
C LEU A 96 -7.71 2.56 5.01
N VAL A 97 -7.87 1.66 5.98
CA VAL A 97 -7.02 0.45 6.10
C VAL A 97 -7.11 -0.41 4.85
N TYR A 98 -8.33 -0.60 4.32
CA TYR A 98 -8.52 -1.38 3.10
C TYR A 98 -7.82 -0.74 1.90
N TRP A 99 -7.96 0.57 1.70
CA TRP A 99 -7.38 1.26 0.55
C TRP A 99 -5.85 1.37 0.64
N LEU A 100 -5.30 1.61 1.83
CA LEU A 100 -3.85 1.54 2.06
C LEU A 100 -3.31 0.15 1.67
N ARG A 101 -3.97 -0.92 2.15
CA ARG A 101 -3.63 -2.29 1.79
C ARG A 101 -3.73 -2.52 0.28
N GLU A 102 -4.86 -2.18 -0.33
CA GLU A 102 -5.09 -2.35 -1.77
C GLU A 102 -3.96 -1.74 -2.60
N LEU A 103 -3.52 -0.52 -2.28
CA LEU A 103 -2.43 0.15 -2.99
C LEU A 103 -1.07 -0.49 -2.73
N VAL A 104 -0.74 -0.83 -1.48
CA VAL A 104 0.51 -1.53 -1.11
C VAL A 104 0.62 -2.86 -1.86
N PHE A 105 -0.41 -3.70 -1.77
CA PHE A 105 -0.41 -5.02 -2.39
C PHE A 105 -0.49 -4.95 -3.90
N ARG A 106 -1.21 -3.97 -4.46
CA ARG A 106 -1.23 -3.75 -5.91
C ARG A 106 0.17 -3.39 -6.43
N GLY A 107 0.91 -2.54 -5.74
CA GLY A 107 2.31 -2.24 -6.10
C GLY A 107 3.14 -3.52 -6.17
N ALA A 108 3.08 -4.35 -5.12
CA ALA A 108 3.83 -5.60 -5.08
C ALA A 108 3.40 -6.60 -6.17
N TRP A 109 2.11 -6.61 -6.48
CA TRP A 109 1.57 -7.41 -7.58
C TRP A 109 2.09 -6.93 -8.94
N LEU A 110 2.20 -5.63 -9.18
CA LEU A 110 2.79 -5.10 -10.41
C LEU A 110 4.26 -5.54 -10.55
N ASP A 111 5.04 -5.47 -9.48
CA ASP A 111 6.43 -5.90 -9.47
C ASP A 111 6.57 -7.39 -9.77
N LEU A 112 5.71 -8.22 -9.15
CA LEU A 112 5.65 -9.65 -9.45
C LEU A 112 5.38 -9.89 -10.95
N ARG A 113 4.43 -9.15 -11.54
CA ARG A 113 4.08 -9.31 -12.96
C ARG A 113 5.19 -8.80 -13.89
N LEU A 114 5.96 -7.80 -13.48
CA LEU A 114 7.18 -7.39 -14.19
C LEU A 114 8.24 -8.49 -14.14
N ILE A 115 8.49 -9.08 -12.97
CA ILE A 115 9.46 -10.17 -12.79
C ILE A 115 9.06 -11.39 -13.63
N GLU A 116 7.77 -11.70 -13.72
CA GLU A 116 7.22 -12.78 -14.55
C GLU A 116 7.18 -12.45 -16.05
N GLY A 117 7.62 -11.26 -16.46
CA GLY A 117 7.63 -10.82 -17.87
C GLY A 117 6.23 -10.59 -18.47
N GLN A 118 5.21 -10.41 -17.62
CA GLN A 118 3.82 -10.18 -18.06
C GLN A 118 3.51 -8.70 -18.27
N LEU A 119 4.27 -7.82 -17.65
CA LEU A 119 4.17 -6.37 -17.81
C LEU A 119 5.45 -5.79 -18.38
N GLU A 120 5.30 -4.62 -18.99
CA GLU A 120 6.36 -3.70 -19.35
C GLU A 120 6.14 -2.38 -18.60
N VAL A 121 7.24 -1.75 -18.20
CA VAL A 121 7.25 -0.43 -17.53
C VAL A 121 7.99 0.59 -18.38
N ALA A 122 7.47 1.81 -18.43
CA ALA A 122 8.13 2.97 -18.98
C ALA A 122 7.99 4.15 -18.02
N PHE A 123 9.02 4.98 -17.93
CA PHE A 123 8.92 6.24 -17.21
C PHE A 123 8.27 7.29 -18.12
N ASP A 124 7.31 8.03 -17.59
CA ASP A 124 6.62 9.13 -18.24
C ASP A 124 7.21 10.44 -17.70
N ASP A 125 8.12 11.06 -18.48
CA ASP A 125 8.84 12.27 -18.09
C ASP A 125 7.93 13.50 -17.89
N GLU A 126 6.76 13.53 -18.54
CA GLU A 126 5.82 14.65 -18.42
C GLU A 126 5.13 14.65 -17.04
N THR A 127 4.75 13.46 -16.58
CA THR A 127 4.06 13.28 -15.29
C THR A 127 5.00 12.94 -14.14
N GLY A 128 6.24 12.51 -14.44
CA GLY A 128 7.18 12.00 -13.45
C GLY A 128 6.78 10.64 -12.87
N THR A 129 5.98 9.85 -13.58
CA THR A 129 5.40 8.59 -13.07
C THR A 129 5.82 7.36 -13.86
N PHE A 130 5.69 6.18 -13.26
CA PHE A 130 5.88 4.90 -13.94
C PHE A 130 4.57 4.41 -14.55
N MET A 131 4.61 4.12 -15.85
CA MET A 131 3.49 3.61 -16.63
C MET A 131 3.67 2.13 -16.92
N TYR A 132 2.68 1.34 -16.52
CA TYR A 132 2.65 -0.10 -16.75
C TYR A 132 1.76 -0.44 -17.95
N SER A 133 2.12 -1.48 -18.68
CA SER A 133 1.33 -2.02 -19.78
C SER A 133 1.53 -3.53 -19.92
N PRO A 134 0.57 -4.30 -20.46
CA PRO A 134 0.80 -5.71 -20.75
C PRO A 134 1.93 -5.88 -21.75
N ALA A 135 2.75 -6.91 -21.58
CA ALA A 135 3.83 -7.23 -22.50
C ALA A 135 3.33 -7.32 -23.95
N GLY A 136 4.01 -6.63 -24.87
CA GLY A 136 3.61 -6.53 -26.28
C GLY A 136 2.43 -5.59 -26.58
N HIS A 137 1.82 -4.94 -25.58
CA HIS A 137 0.63 -4.09 -25.74
C HIS A 137 0.79 -2.71 -25.08
N ARG A 138 1.88 -1.99 -25.40
CA ARG A 138 2.25 -0.70 -24.79
C ARG A 138 1.18 0.41 -24.83
N SER A 139 0.26 0.36 -25.79
CA SER A 139 -0.85 1.33 -25.88
C SER A 139 -1.90 1.14 -24.78
N ARG A 140 -1.96 -0.03 -24.12
CA ARG A 140 -2.88 -0.32 -23.03
C ARG A 140 -2.23 -0.01 -21.69
N ARG A 141 -2.39 1.24 -21.24
CA ARG A 141 -1.88 1.72 -19.95
C ARG A 141 -2.66 1.10 -18.78
N ILE A 142 -1.94 0.72 -17.73
CA ILE A 142 -2.47 0.22 -16.45
C ILE A 142 -2.16 1.28 -15.39
N GLY A 143 -3.13 2.14 -15.10
CA GLY A 143 -3.07 3.12 -14.02
C GLY A 143 -3.53 2.53 -12.67
N PRO A 144 -3.39 3.29 -11.57
CA PRO A 144 -4.02 2.95 -10.30
C PRO A 144 -5.53 2.75 -10.49
N PRO A 145 -6.18 1.87 -9.71
CA PRO A 145 -7.63 1.77 -9.74
C PRO A 145 -8.22 3.12 -9.30
N PRO A 146 -9.43 3.47 -9.76
CA PRO A 146 -10.15 4.58 -9.15
C PRO A 146 -10.25 4.34 -7.64
N HIS A 147 -9.76 5.29 -6.85
CA HIS A 147 -9.77 5.24 -5.40
C HIS A 147 -10.37 6.54 -4.83
N PRO A 148 -10.98 6.48 -3.63
CA PRO A 148 -11.38 7.68 -2.90
C PRO A 148 -10.16 8.50 -2.45
N SER A 149 -10.42 9.73 -2.00
CA SER A 149 -9.43 10.64 -1.44
C SER A 149 -9.73 10.87 0.05
N TRP A 150 -8.68 10.90 0.86
CA TRP A 150 -8.70 11.25 2.27
C TRP A 150 -8.38 12.72 2.55
N ARG A 151 -8.27 13.56 1.50
CA ARG A 151 -7.86 14.95 1.60
C ARG A 151 -8.68 15.76 2.62
N GLU A 152 -9.97 15.49 2.75
CA GLU A 152 -10.88 16.19 3.68
C GLU A 152 -10.52 15.99 5.16
N VAL A 153 -9.88 14.86 5.46
CA VAL A 153 -9.43 14.46 6.80
C VAL A 153 -7.93 14.17 6.80
N ALA A 154 -7.18 14.83 5.92
CA ALA A 154 -5.74 14.64 5.82
C ALA A 154 -5.05 15.05 7.12
N TYR A 155 -4.05 14.27 7.53
CA TYR A 155 -3.23 14.63 8.67
C TYR A 155 -2.35 15.84 8.29
N SER A 156 -2.49 16.92 9.06
CA SER A 156 -1.62 18.09 9.02
C SER A 156 -1.04 18.33 10.41
N ARG A 157 0.22 18.76 10.46
CA ARG A 157 0.93 19.05 11.71
C ARG A 157 0.59 20.43 12.28
#